data_AF-A0A0F5JBB1-F1
#
_entry.id   AF-A0A0F5JBB1-F1
#
_cell.length_a   1.000
_cell.length_b   1.000
_cell.length_c   1.000
_cell.angle_alpha   90.00
_cell.angle_beta   90.00
_cell.angle_gamma   90.00
#
_symmetry.space_group_name_H-M   'P 1'
#
loop_
_entity.id
_entity.type
_entity.pdbx_description
1 polymer ?
#
loop_
_entity_poly.entity_id
_entity_poly.type
_entity_poly.pdbx_seq_one_letter_code
_entity_poly.pdbx_strand_id
1 'polypeptide(L)'
;MKKLQEKPKEVDERILKIAAKLKQLRIDAGYSSHENFAWDNDLNRVQYWRIEKGSNITLKTLLSVLDVHKISLKDFFSDFD
;
A
#
# COMPACT_ATOMS: atom_id res chain seq x y z
N MET A 1 27.25 4.74 -23.63
CA MET A 1 27.03 5.28 -22.27
C MET A 1 26.74 4.12 -21.33
N LYS A 2 27.59 3.89 -20.34
CA LYS A 2 27.44 2.80 -19.36
C LYS A 2 26.30 3.20 -18.43
N LYS A 3 25.19 2.44 -18.39
CA LYS A 3 24.15 2.64 -17.37
C LYS A 3 24.81 2.49 -16.00
N LEU A 4 24.89 3.57 -15.24
CA LEU A 4 25.20 3.50 -13.81
C LEU A 4 24.14 2.59 -13.19
N GLN A 5 24.57 1.47 -12.62
CA GLN A 5 23.70 0.64 -11.81
C GLN A 5 23.35 1.47 -10.58
N GLU A 6 22.16 2.08 -10.57
CA GLU A 6 21.64 2.72 -9.37
C GLU A 6 21.48 1.63 -8.30
N LYS A 7 22.20 1.77 -7.18
CA LYS A 7 21.95 0.96 -5.99
C LYS A 7 20.47 1.14 -5.63
N PRO A 8 19.75 0.08 -5.24
CA PRO A 8 18.37 0.22 -4.80
C PRO A 8 18.33 1.27 -3.69
N LYS A 9 17.56 2.34 -3.89
CA LYS A 9 17.28 3.31 -2.82
C LYS A 9 16.70 2.53 -1.66
N GLU A 10 17.36 2.61 -0.52
CA GLU A 10 16.87 2.08 0.73
C GLU A 10 15.46 2.63 0.97
N VAL A 11 14.49 1.74 1.10
CA VAL A 11 13.08 2.11 1.29
C VAL A 11 12.92 2.50 2.75
N ASP A 12 12.35 3.67 3.02
CA ASP A 12 12.08 4.16 4.37
C ASP A 12 11.23 3.13 5.15
N GLU A 13 11.67 2.77 6.35
CA GLU A 13 10.98 1.77 7.18
C GLU A 13 9.53 2.13 7.48
N ARG A 14 9.19 3.42 7.55
CA ARG A 14 7.82 3.90 7.73
C ARG A 14 6.95 3.57 6.53
N ILE A 15 7.50 3.63 5.31
CA ILE A 15 6.80 3.22 4.09
C ILE A 15 6.53 1.71 4.13
N LEU A 16 7.51 0.91 4.58
CA LEU A 16 7.32 -0.54 4.73
C LEU A 16 6.26 -0.89 5.78
N LYS A 17 6.21 -0.17 6.91
CA LYS A 17 5.16 -0.33 7.93
C LYS A 17 3.77 -0.01 7.37
N ILE A 18 3.64 1.10 6.65
CA ILE A 18 2.38 1.48 5.97
C ILE A 18 1.97 0.40 4.96
N ALA A 19 2.89 -0.05 4.11
CA ALA A 19 2.64 -1.09 3.11
C ALA A 19 2.18 -2.41 3.74
N ALA A 20 2.83 -2.83 4.83
CA ALA A 20 2.47 -4.01 5.59
C ALA A 20 1.07 -3.89 6.19
N LYS A 21 0.72 -2.72 6.76
CA LYS A 21 -0.62 -2.49 7.31
C LYS A 21 -1.70 -2.52 6.24
N LEU A 22 -1.48 -1.89 5.08
CA LEU A 22 -2.43 -1.95 3.95
C LEU A 22 -2.65 -3.38 3.45
N LYS A 23 -1.58 -4.18 3.38
CA LYS A 23 -1.67 -5.60 3.06
C LYS A 23 -2.48 -6.38 4.09
N GLN A 24 -2.29 -6.09 5.37
CA GLN A 24 -3.03 -6.76 6.44
C GLN A 24 -4.52 -6.43 6.35
N LEU A 25 -4.89 -5.16 6.11
CA LEU A 25 -6.29 -4.76 5.90
C LEU A 25 -6.97 -5.55 4.77
N ARG A 26 -6.26 -5.81 3.68
CA ARG A 26 -6.77 -6.67 2.60
C ARG A 26 -6.99 -8.12 3.08
N ILE A 27 -6.03 -8.69 3.80
CA ILE A 27 -6.12 -10.06 4.31
C ILE A 27 -7.30 -10.18 5.28
N ASP A 28 -7.45 -9.21 6.18
CA ASP A 28 -8.55 -9.15 7.15
C ASP A 28 -9.92 -8.98 6.47
N ALA A 29 -9.95 -8.33 5.30
CA ALA A 29 -11.12 -8.25 4.43
C ALA A 29 -11.42 -9.55 3.66
N GLY A 30 -10.64 -10.62 3.87
CA GLY A 30 -10.87 -11.95 3.29
C GLY A 30 -10.20 -12.21 1.94
N TYR A 31 -9.32 -11.32 1.48
CA TYR A 31 -8.69 -11.44 0.18
C TYR A 31 -7.28 -12.02 0.28
N SER A 32 -7.08 -13.21 -0.32
CA SER A 32 -5.74 -13.79 -0.49
C SER A 32 -4.94 -13.10 -1.61
N SER A 33 -5.62 -12.64 -2.65
CA SER A 33 -5.03 -12.00 -3.84
C SER A 33 -5.19 -10.48 -3.80
N HIS A 34 -4.09 -9.76 -4.00
CA HIS A 34 -4.09 -8.31 -4.20
C HIS A 34 -4.82 -7.91 -5.49
N GLU A 35 -4.83 -8.78 -6.52
CA GLU A 35 -5.51 -8.50 -7.78
C GLU A 35 -7.03 -8.53 -7.60
N ASN A 36 -7.55 -9.54 -6.89
CA ASN A 36 -8.98 -9.66 -6.62
C ASN A 36 -9.45 -8.50 -5.74
N PHE A 37 -8.70 -8.18 -4.67
CA PHE A 37 -9.02 -7.04 -3.82
C PHE A 37 -9.08 -5.73 -4.61
N ALA A 38 -8.06 -5.47 -5.44
CA ALA A 38 -8.02 -4.25 -6.21
C ALA A 38 -9.12 -4.21 -7.28
N TRP A 39 -9.42 -5.34 -7.92
CA TRP A 39 -10.51 -5.44 -8.90
C TRP A 39 -11.88 -5.19 -8.28
N ASP A 40 -12.20 -5.87 -7.18
CA ASP A 40 -13.52 -5.80 -6.53
C ASP A 40 -13.80 -4.42 -5.92
N ASN A 41 -12.75 -3.65 -5.62
CA ASN A 41 -12.84 -2.32 -5.02
C ASN A 41 -12.46 -1.17 -5.99
N ASP A 42 -12.41 -1.44 -7.29
CA ASP A 42 -12.10 -0.46 -8.35
C ASP A 42 -10.77 0.31 -8.14
N LEU A 43 -9.77 -0.40 -7.59
CA LEU A 43 -8.41 0.09 -7.42
C LEU A 43 -7.50 -0.37 -8.57
N ASN A 44 -6.46 0.41 -8.85
CA ASN A 44 -5.47 0.00 -9.83
C ASN A 44 -4.65 -1.20 -9.32
N ARG A 45 -4.87 -2.38 -9.92
CA ARG A 45 -4.23 -3.66 -9.57
C ARG A 45 -2.70 -3.60 -9.47
N VAL A 46 -2.05 -3.00 -10.45
CA VAL A 46 -0.57 -2.90 -10.51
C VAL A 46 -0.07 -1.94 -9.44
N GLN A 47 -0.75 -0.81 -9.26
CA GLN A 47 -0.38 0.17 -8.25
C GLN A 47 -0.55 -0.40 -6.84
N TYR A 48 -1.66 -1.10 -6.58
CA TYR A 48 -1.92 -1.71 -5.27
C TYR A 48 -0.87 -2.77 -4.91
N TRP A 49 -0.49 -3.63 -5.86
CA TRP A 49 0.62 -4.57 -5.67
C TRP A 49 1.95 -3.87 -5.34
N ARG A 50 2.27 -2.78 -6.06
CA ARG A 50 3.48 -2.00 -5.81
C ARG A 50 3.48 -1.37 -4.42
N ILE A 51 2.33 -0.87 -3.96
CA ILE A 51 2.14 -0.30 -2.62
C ILE A 51 2.44 -1.35 -1.56
N GLU A 52 1.89 -2.57 -1.66
CA GLU A 52 2.18 -3.64 -0.71
C GLU A 52 3.66 -4.06 -0.67
N LYS A 53 4.42 -3.72 -1.73
CA LYS A 53 5.86 -3.94 -1.82
C LYS A 53 6.70 -2.76 -1.32
N GLY A 54 6.08 -1.72 -0.77
CA GLY A 54 6.77 -0.53 -0.25
C GLY A 54 7.07 0.53 -1.32
N SER A 55 6.37 0.52 -2.45
CA SER A 55 6.45 1.63 -3.39
C SER A 55 5.78 2.87 -2.83
N ASN A 56 6.26 4.05 -3.23
CA ASN A 56 5.64 5.30 -2.84
C ASN A 56 4.15 5.35 -3.25
N ILE A 57 3.31 5.81 -2.34
CA ILE A 57 1.86 5.96 -2.53
C ILE A 57 1.50 7.44 -2.51
N THR A 58 0.52 7.84 -3.32
CA THR A 58 -0.05 9.19 -3.21
C THR A 58 -1.09 9.24 -2.10
N LEU A 59 -1.27 10.40 -1.46
CA LEU A 59 -2.33 10.56 -0.45
C LEU A 59 -3.72 10.22 -1.01
N LYS A 60 -3.99 10.55 -2.28
CA LYS A 60 -5.25 10.19 -2.94
C LYS A 60 -5.47 8.67 -2.96
N THR A 61 -4.46 7.90 -3.36
CA THR A 61 -4.57 6.44 -3.37
C THR A 61 -4.68 5.86 -1.97
N LEU A 62 -3.95 6.42 -0.99
CA LEU A 62 -4.10 6.01 0.41
C LEU A 62 -5.55 6.20 0.86
N LEU A 63 -6.12 7.38 0.66
CA LEU A 63 -7.50 7.69 1.04
C LEU A 63 -8.50 6.73 0.39
N SER A 64 -8.37 6.45 -0.92
CA SER A 64 -9.26 5.50 -1.59
C SER A 64 -9.20 4.10 -0.99
N VAL A 65 -8.02 3.63 -0.57
CA VAL A 65 -7.91 2.33 0.11
C VAL A 65 -8.55 2.39 1.51
N LEU A 66 -8.37 3.48 2.25
CA LEU A 66 -8.99 3.64 3.57
C LEU A 66 -10.52 3.72 3.48
N ASP A 67 -11.06 4.36 2.45
CA ASP A 67 -12.50 4.45 2.19
C ASP A 67 -13.13 3.07 1.96
N VAL A 68 -12.43 2.19 1.23
CA VAL A 68 -12.83 0.77 1.05
C VAL A 68 -12.98 0.06 2.39
N HIS A 69 -12.04 0.31 3.31
CA HIS A 69 -12.06 -0.30 4.64
C HIS A 69 -12.93 0.47 5.66
N LYS A 70 -13.48 1.63 5.28
CA LYS A 70 -14.23 2.54 6.17
C LYS A 70 -13.41 2.95 7.41
N ILE A 71 -12.12 3.19 7.24
CA ILE A 71 -11.17 3.56 8.31
C ILE A 71 -10.79 5.03 8.15
N SER A 72 -10.77 5.80 9.25
CA SER A 72 -10.30 7.18 9.21
C SER A 72 -8.77 7.25 9.17
N LEU A 73 -8.18 8.37 8.68
CA LEU A 73 -6.73 8.59 8.76
C LEU A 73 -6.21 8.46 10.20
N LYS A 74 -6.95 8.97 11.18
CA LYS A 74 -6.58 8.90 12.59
C LYS A 74 -6.46 7.46 13.06
N ASP A 75 -7.46 6.64 12.76
CA ASP A 75 -7.48 5.23 13.16
C ASP A 75 -6.42 4.43 12.39
N PHE A 76 -6.19 4.77 11.12
CA PHE A 76 -5.13 4.15 10.34
C PHE A 76 -3.74 4.43 10.90
N PHE A 77 -3.49 5.63 11.44
CA PHE A 77 -2.17 6.01 11.97
C PHE A 77 -2.05 5.92 13.50
N SER A 78 -3.05 5.37 14.21
CA SER A 78 -3.10 5.38 15.69
C SER A 78 -1.98 4.61 16.41
N ASP A 79 -1.34 3.72 15.68
CA ASP A 79 -0.34 2.72 16.07
C ASP A 79 1.03 2.98 15.41
N PHE A 80 1.22 4.21 14.90
CA PHE A 80 2.49 4.69 14.37
C PHE A 80 3.10 5.70 15.35
N ASP A 81 4.40 5.54 15.62
CA ASP A 81 5.23 6.46 16.41
C ASP A 81 5.77 7.64 15.58
#